data_AF-A0A3G8XLT5-F1
#
_entry.id   AF-A0A3G8XLT5-F1
#
_cell.length_a   1.000
_cell.length_b   1.000
_cell.length_c   1.000
_cell.angle_alpha   90.00
_cell.angle_beta   90.00
_cell.angle_gamma   90.00
#
_symmetry.space_group_name_H-M   'P 1'
#
loop_
_entity.id
_entity.type
_entity.pdbx_description
1 polymer ?
#
loop_
_entity_poly.entity_id
_entity_poly.type
_entity_poly.pdbx_seq_one_letter_code
_entity_poly.pdbx_strand_id
1 'polypeptide(L)'
;MANLNAPLGNRKIYRLETSVLEFLHNFRKEKQFSRTVEVYHLNKKEDNEYYKLLCTEFLFKDEENADVILLKKLSYLWDEVEVLVNIENRIVAIVNLSEIKLRWIEISDSLSTAYKGLAIESYFLTINELLEVEEKVCDFLNSPKMYGMLFNGLSLQHFPSERRERKITEHGIEVLETTSQVNDGKKGEIRITAIQTEITDILGYNRIYHYDNTLLIEGYVAIKKKEKEMRHSLLWIG
;
A
#
# COMPACT_ATOMS: atom_id res chain seq x y z
N MET A 1 -6.26 -33.28 0.66
CA MET A 1 -7.46 -32.67 1.27
C MET A 1 -7.00 -31.88 2.49
N ALA A 2 -6.83 -30.56 2.35
CA ALA A 2 -6.43 -29.68 3.44
C ALA A 2 -7.68 -28.99 4.01
N ASN A 3 -7.78 -28.95 5.33
CA ASN A 3 -8.89 -28.36 6.08
C ASN A 3 -9.00 -26.86 5.77
N LEU A 4 -10.11 -26.47 5.13
CA LEU A 4 -10.49 -25.09 4.80
C LEU A 4 -11.16 -24.33 5.97
N ASN A 5 -11.14 -24.88 7.18
CA ASN A 5 -11.82 -24.30 8.35
C ASN A 5 -10.83 -23.95 9.46
N ALA A 6 -9.90 -23.03 9.18
CA ALA A 6 -9.35 -22.24 10.27
C ALA A 6 -10.46 -21.30 10.76
N PRO A 7 -10.66 -21.13 12.08
CA PRO A 7 -11.67 -20.21 12.58
C PRO A 7 -11.34 -18.81 12.06
N LEU A 8 -12.28 -18.20 11.34
CA LEU A 8 -12.23 -16.82 10.83
C LEU A 8 -12.25 -15.82 12.00
N GLY A 9 -11.17 -15.80 12.79
CA GLY A 9 -10.94 -14.81 13.82
C GLY A 9 -10.35 -13.55 13.20
N ASN A 10 -11.03 -12.42 13.36
CA ASN A 10 -10.55 -11.07 13.02
C ASN A 10 -10.33 -10.77 11.53
N ARG A 11 -11.32 -11.08 10.68
CA ARG A 11 -11.42 -10.46 9.35
C ARG A 11 -11.67 -8.96 9.52
N LYS A 12 -10.91 -8.13 8.83
CA LYS A 12 -11.14 -6.68 8.69
C LYS A 12 -11.20 -6.32 7.22
N ILE A 13 -12.11 -5.45 6.84
CA ILE A 13 -12.33 -5.02 5.47
C ILE A 13 -11.97 -3.54 5.38
N TYR A 14 -11.08 -3.23 4.47
CA TYR A 14 -10.63 -1.87 4.20
C TYR A 14 -10.87 -1.51 2.76
N ARG A 15 -11.25 -0.26 2.53
CA ARG A 15 -11.23 0.37 1.22
C ARG A 15 -10.01 1.27 1.11
N LEU A 16 -9.15 0.99 0.15
CA LEU A 16 -7.99 1.79 -0.19
C LEU A 16 -8.32 2.59 -1.44
N GLU A 17 -8.25 3.92 -1.39
CA GLU A 17 -8.46 4.76 -2.56
C GLU A 17 -7.17 5.50 -2.92
N THR A 18 -6.98 5.73 -4.21
CA THR A 18 -5.87 6.51 -4.73
C THR A 18 -6.38 7.49 -5.76
N SER A 19 -6.07 8.77 -5.57
CA SER A 19 -6.28 9.82 -6.56
C SER A 19 -4.95 10.40 -7.00
N VAL A 20 -4.77 10.51 -8.31
CA VAL A 20 -3.59 11.10 -8.93
C VAL A 20 -4.04 12.30 -9.74
N LEU A 21 -3.64 13.48 -9.30
CA LEU A 21 -3.86 14.75 -9.99
C LEU A 21 -2.59 15.12 -10.74
N GLU A 22 -2.70 15.32 -12.05
CA GLU A 22 -1.61 15.78 -12.91
C GLU A 22 -1.93 17.20 -13.39
N PHE A 23 -0.97 18.11 -13.20
CA PHE A 23 -1.05 19.50 -13.60
C PHE A 23 -0.29 19.68 -14.91
N LEU A 24 -1.03 19.69 -16.01
CA LEU A 24 -0.52 20.01 -17.33
C LEU A 24 -0.78 21.50 -17.59
N HIS A 25 0.02 22.13 -18.45
CA HIS A 25 0.06 23.58 -18.65
C HIS A 25 -1.32 24.26 -18.64
N ASN A 26 -2.31 23.69 -19.33
CA ASN A 26 -3.64 24.29 -19.51
C ASN A 26 -4.81 23.46 -18.95
N PHE A 27 -4.54 22.30 -18.34
CA PHE A 27 -5.62 21.46 -17.79
C PHE A 27 -5.13 20.52 -16.69
N ARG A 28 -6.06 20.17 -15.80
CA ARG A 28 -5.85 19.19 -14.73
C ARG A 28 -6.45 17.87 -15.16
N LYS A 29 -5.67 16.79 -15.05
CA LYS A 29 -6.16 15.42 -15.21
C LYS A 29 -6.20 14.76 -13.85
N GLU A 30 -7.32 14.13 -13.50
CA GLU A 30 -7.44 13.35 -12.28
C GLU A 30 -7.75 11.91 -12.66
N LYS A 31 -7.01 10.98 -12.08
CA LYS A 31 -7.27 9.55 -12.16
C LYS A 31 -7.57 9.04 -10.77
N GLN A 32 -8.62 8.28 -10.60
CA GLN A 32 -8.96 7.69 -9.32
C GLN A 32 -9.30 6.21 -9.44
N PHE A 33 -8.80 5.43 -8.48
CA PHE A 33 -9.18 4.04 -8.33
C PHE A 33 -9.28 3.66 -6.85
N SER A 34 -10.01 2.60 -6.57
CA SER A 34 -10.18 2.05 -5.23
C SER A 34 -10.07 0.53 -5.24
N ARG A 35 -9.62 -0.01 -4.11
CA ARG A 35 -9.55 -1.45 -3.83
C ARG A 35 -10.27 -1.76 -2.55
N THR A 36 -11.05 -2.85 -2.54
CA THR A 36 -11.57 -3.43 -1.31
C THR A 36 -10.67 -4.61 -0.93
N VAL A 37 -10.10 -4.57 0.26
CA VAL A 37 -9.12 -5.54 0.75
C VAL A 37 -9.61 -6.12 2.06
N GLU A 38 -9.68 -7.43 2.10
CA GLU A 38 -9.94 -8.21 3.30
C GLU A 38 -8.62 -8.64 3.93
N VAL A 39 -8.47 -8.37 5.22
CA VAL A 39 -7.29 -8.66 6.00
C VAL A 39 -7.66 -9.72 7.03
N TYR A 40 -6.98 -10.84 6.93
CA TYR A 40 -7.13 -11.99 7.82
C TYR A 40 -5.88 -12.11 8.67
N HIS A 41 -6.03 -12.02 9.99
CA HIS A 41 -4.96 -12.43 10.90
C HIS A 41 -5.02 -13.95 11.04
N LEU A 42 -3.98 -14.64 10.57
CA LEU A 42 -3.98 -16.10 10.51
C LEU A 42 -3.39 -16.70 11.77
N ASN A 43 -2.21 -16.25 12.18
CA ASN A 43 -1.56 -16.67 13.42
C ASN A 43 -0.36 -15.77 13.75
N LYS A 44 0.38 -16.12 14.79
CA LYS A 44 1.75 -15.64 15.01
C LYS A 44 2.77 -16.67 14.50
N LYS A 45 3.82 -16.21 13.81
CA LYS A 45 4.94 -17.04 13.34
C LYS A 45 6.24 -16.44 13.87
N GLU A 46 6.86 -17.12 14.84
CA GLU A 46 7.98 -16.59 15.62
C GLU A 46 7.60 -15.25 16.31
N ASP A 47 8.36 -14.19 16.08
CA ASP A 47 8.09 -12.84 16.59
C ASP A 47 7.22 -11.98 15.65
N ASN A 48 6.81 -12.52 14.50
CA ASN A 48 6.03 -11.81 13.50
C ASN A 48 4.56 -12.25 13.49
N GLU A 49 3.68 -11.31 13.16
CA GLU A 49 2.27 -11.54 12.93
C GLU A 49 2.03 -11.97 11.48
N TYR A 50 1.25 -13.02 11.27
CA TYR A 50 0.99 -13.59 9.95
C TYR A 50 -0.39 -13.16 9.44
N TYR A 51 -0.40 -12.49 8.28
CA TYR A 51 -1.61 -12.01 7.63
C TYR A 51 -1.79 -12.56 6.23
N LYS A 52 -3.05 -12.73 5.84
CA LYS A 52 -3.48 -12.88 4.46
C LYS A 52 -4.29 -11.66 4.02
N LEU A 53 -3.93 -11.11 2.87
CA LEU A 53 -4.55 -9.96 2.22
C LEU A 53 -5.26 -10.44 0.97
N LEU A 54 -6.56 -10.19 0.88
CA LEU A 54 -7.37 -10.53 -0.28
C LEU A 54 -8.05 -9.28 -0.84
N CYS A 55 -7.59 -8.79 -1.98
CA CYS A 55 -8.22 -7.73 -2.75
C CYS A 55 -9.44 -8.31 -3.49
N THR A 56 -10.63 -8.09 -2.94
CA THR A 56 -11.88 -8.64 -3.48
C THR A 56 -12.53 -7.78 -4.55
N GLU A 57 -12.13 -6.50 -4.64
CA GLU A 57 -12.67 -5.57 -5.62
C GLU A 57 -11.61 -4.55 -6.05
N PHE A 58 -11.58 -4.21 -7.34
CA PHE A 58 -10.77 -3.13 -7.89
C PHE A 58 -11.61 -2.28 -8.85
N LEU A 59 -11.84 -1.02 -8.49
CA LEU A 59 -12.67 -0.08 -9.25
C LEU A 59 -11.83 1.08 -9.77
N PHE A 60 -11.95 1.35 -11.07
CA PHE A 60 -11.48 2.59 -11.67
C PHE A 60 -12.67 3.54 -11.81
N LYS A 61 -12.49 4.83 -11.48
CA LYS A 61 -13.54 5.84 -11.71
C LYS A 61 -13.60 6.30 -13.17
N ASP A 62 -12.51 6.13 -13.91
CA ASP A 62 -12.42 6.50 -15.33
C ASP A 62 -13.24 5.52 -16.20
N GLU A 63 -13.70 5.98 -17.36
CA GLU A 63 -14.34 5.11 -18.36
C GLU A 63 -13.41 3.97 -18.77
N GLU A 64 -13.99 2.80 -19.01
CA GLU A 64 -13.23 1.62 -19.38
C GLU A 64 -12.57 1.80 -20.75
N ASN A 65 -11.24 1.79 -20.76
CA ASN A 65 -10.40 1.84 -21.94
C ASN A 65 -9.29 0.78 -21.86
N ALA A 66 -8.48 0.67 -22.90
CA ALA A 66 -7.43 -0.34 -22.98
C ALA A 66 -6.43 -0.28 -21.79
N ASP A 67 -6.14 0.91 -21.28
CA ASP A 67 -5.25 1.12 -20.12
C ASP A 67 -5.91 0.64 -18.83
N VAL A 68 -7.20 0.94 -18.62
CA VAL A 68 -7.96 0.47 -17.47
C VAL A 68 -8.04 -1.07 -17.46
N ILE A 69 -8.30 -1.69 -18.62
CA ILE A 69 -8.33 -3.15 -18.76
C ILE A 69 -6.96 -3.75 -18.44
N LEU A 70 -5.88 -3.15 -18.95
CA LEU A 70 -4.51 -3.57 -18.66
C LEU A 70 -4.21 -3.49 -17.16
N LEU A 71 -4.52 -2.36 -16.52
CA LEU A 71 -4.26 -2.16 -15.10
C LEU A 71 -5.10 -3.08 -14.21
N LYS A 72 -6.36 -3.36 -14.58
CA LYS A 72 -7.18 -4.38 -13.91
C LYS A 72 -6.50 -5.75 -13.99
N LYS A 73 -6.04 -6.17 -15.17
CA LYS A 73 -5.35 -7.45 -15.34
C LYS A 73 -4.06 -7.53 -14.51
N LEU A 74 -3.28 -6.45 -14.49
CA LEU A 74 -2.07 -6.35 -13.68
C LEU A 74 -2.37 -6.37 -12.17
N SER A 75 -3.52 -5.85 -11.75
CA SER A 75 -3.90 -5.82 -10.33
C SER A 75 -4.09 -7.22 -9.73
N TYR A 76 -4.48 -8.22 -10.53
CA TYR A 76 -4.59 -9.61 -10.10
C TYR A 76 -3.26 -10.21 -9.64
N LEU A 77 -2.12 -9.63 -10.01
CA LEU A 77 -0.83 -10.08 -9.48
C LEU A 77 -0.77 -9.99 -7.95
N TRP A 78 -1.48 -9.03 -7.36
CA TRP A 78 -1.42 -8.70 -5.94
C TRP A 78 -2.74 -8.94 -5.23
N ASP A 79 -3.70 -9.61 -5.85
CA ASP A 79 -5.03 -9.82 -5.28
C ASP A 79 -5.01 -10.72 -4.04
N GLU A 80 -4.09 -11.66 -3.97
CA GLU A 80 -3.87 -12.53 -2.82
C GLU A 80 -2.39 -12.52 -2.41
N VAL A 81 -2.10 -11.96 -1.23
CA VAL A 81 -0.75 -11.85 -0.67
C VAL A 81 -0.74 -12.30 0.78
N GLU A 82 0.21 -13.17 1.11
CA GLU A 82 0.44 -13.68 2.46
C GLU A 82 1.74 -13.08 3.01
N VAL A 83 1.67 -12.38 4.14
CA VAL A 83 2.77 -11.53 4.65
C VAL A 83 3.08 -11.77 6.11
N LEU A 84 4.35 -11.67 6.48
CA LEU A 84 4.78 -11.55 7.87
C LEU A 84 5.00 -10.08 8.21
N VAL A 85 4.45 -9.65 9.34
CA VAL A 85 4.50 -8.28 9.83
C VAL A 85 5.20 -8.25 11.17
N ASN A 86 6.23 -7.41 11.31
CA ASN A 86 7.00 -7.32 12.55
C ASN A 86 6.30 -6.48 13.63
N ILE A 87 6.91 -6.38 14.81
CA ILE A 87 6.42 -5.59 15.94
C ILE A 87 6.25 -4.09 15.65
N GLU A 88 6.96 -3.58 14.65
CA GLU A 88 6.80 -2.19 14.22
C GLU A 88 5.56 -2.01 13.36
N ASN A 89 4.86 -3.09 12.97
CA ASN A 89 3.86 -3.13 11.92
C ASN A 89 4.45 -2.84 10.54
N ARG A 90 5.52 -3.51 10.12
CA ARG A 90 6.02 -3.46 8.74
C ARG A 90 6.04 -4.85 8.13
N ILE A 91 5.72 -4.95 6.84
CA ILE A 91 5.84 -6.20 6.08
C ILE A 91 7.34 -6.51 5.95
N VAL A 92 7.77 -7.68 6.43
CA VAL A 92 9.18 -8.10 6.43
C VAL A 92 9.43 -9.35 5.58
N ALA A 93 8.41 -10.12 5.24
CA ALA A 93 8.52 -11.29 4.36
C ALA A 93 7.19 -11.59 3.65
N ILE A 94 7.27 -12.27 2.51
CA ILE A 94 6.15 -12.68 1.65
C ILE A 94 6.09 -14.21 1.61
N VAL A 95 5.11 -14.78 2.31
CA VAL A 95 4.98 -16.22 2.50
C VAL A 95 4.67 -16.94 1.19
N ASN A 96 3.84 -16.34 0.33
CA ASN A 96 3.40 -16.93 -0.93
C ASN A 96 4.10 -16.33 -2.17
N LEU A 97 5.34 -15.83 -2.04
CA LEU A 97 6.06 -15.19 -3.15
C LEU A 97 6.18 -16.10 -4.40
N SER A 98 6.39 -17.40 -4.21
CA SER A 98 6.46 -18.37 -5.32
C SER A 98 5.15 -18.44 -6.11
N GLU A 99 4.00 -18.33 -5.44
CA GLU A 99 2.69 -18.33 -6.09
C GLU A 99 2.46 -17.03 -6.85
N ILE A 100 2.89 -15.89 -6.29
CA ILE A 100 2.86 -14.59 -6.97
C ILE A 100 3.73 -14.62 -8.24
N LYS A 101 4.92 -15.24 -8.18
CA LYS A 101 5.78 -15.42 -9.36
C LYS A 101 5.13 -16.28 -10.44
N LEU A 102 4.48 -17.38 -10.06
CA LEU A 102 3.75 -18.22 -11.02
C LEU A 102 2.58 -17.46 -11.65
N ARG A 103 1.81 -16.73 -10.84
CA ARG A 103 0.72 -15.86 -11.33
C ARG A 103 1.23 -14.79 -12.29
N TRP A 104 2.40 -14.22 -12.02
CA TRP A 104 3.02 -13.25 -12.92
C TRP A 104 3.37 -13.85 -14.28
N ILE A 105 3.88 -15.07 -14.34
CA ILE A 105 4.17 -15.75 -15.61
C ILE A 105 2.89 -15.86 -16.44
N GLU A 106 1.78 -16.29 -15.83
CA GLU A 106 0.48 -16.43 -16.52
C GLU A 106 -0.07 -15.07 -16.99
N ILE A 107 -0.04 -14.05 -16.11
CA ILE A 107 -0.53 -12.70 -16.43
C ILE A 107 0.31 -12.08 -17.55
N SER A 108 1.64 -12.14 -17.43
CA SER A 108 2.55 -11.52 -18.39
C SER A 108 2.50 -12.19 -19.75
N ASP A 109 2.40 -13.52 -19.83
CA ASP A 109 2.22 -14.25 -21.09
C ASP A 109 0.90 -13.84 -21.77
N SER A 110 -0.20 -13.85 -21.02
CA SER A 110 -1.51 -13.41 -21.51
C SER A 110 -1.48 -11.97 -22.05
N LEU A 111 -0.85 -11.05 -21.32
CA LEU A 111 -0.78 -9.64 -21.71
C LEU A 111 0.17 -9.39 -22.88
N SER A 112 1.29 -10.11 -22.98
CA SER A 112 2.29 -9.92 -24.05
C SER A 112 1.75 -10.22 -25.44
N THR A 113 0.68 -11.03 -25.54
CA THR A 113 -0.01 -11.29 -26.81
C THR A 113 -0.84 -10.09 -27.28
N ALA A 114 -1.43 -9.34 -26.34
CA ALA A 114 -2.40 -8.29 -26.60
C ALA A 114 -1.82 -6.86 -26.53
N TYR A 115 -0.76 -6.66 -25.76
CA TYR A 115 -0.13 -5.36 -25.53
C TYR A 115 1.33 -5.42 -25.98
N LYS A 116 1.72 -4.52 -26.88
CA LYS A 116 3.08 -4.47 -27.46
C LYS A 116 3.65 -3.05 -27.40
N GLY A 117 4.97 -2.96 -27.33
CA GLY A 117 5.69 -1.70 -27.39
C GLY A 117 6.60 -1.48 -26.18
N LEU A 118 7.61 -0.63 -26.38
CA LEU A 118 8.70 -0.43 -25.43
C LEU A 118 8.23 -0.07 -24.01
N ALA A 119 7.17 0.73 -23.90
CA ALA A 119 6.65 1.16 -22.61
C ALA A 119 6.09 -0.01 -21.78
N ILE A 120 5.31 -0.91 -22.40
CA ILE A 120 4.74 -2.05 -21.68
C ILE A 120 5.78 -3.14 -21.43
N GLU A 121 6.68 -3.37 -22.38
CA GLU A 121 7.79 -4.32 -22.23
C GLU A 121 8.73 -3.90 -21.09
N SER A 122 9.05 -2.60 -21.00
CA SER A 122 9.85 -2.06 -19.90
C SER A 122 9.13 -2.17 -18.55
N TYR A 123 7.81 -2.01 -18.54
CA TYR A 123 7.01 -2.20 -17.33
C TYR A 123 7.02 -3.66 -16.87
N PHE A 124 6.91 -4.62 -17.80
CA PHE A 124 6.99 -6.05 -17.47
C PHE A 124 8.37 -6.43 -16.95
N LEU A 125 9.43 -5.89 -17.54
CA LEU A 125 10.80 -6.07 -17.04
C LEU A 125 10.94 -5.52 -15.62
N THR A 126 10.34 -4.37 -15.33
CA THR A 126 10.35 -3.80 -13.97
C THR A 126 9.69 -4.74 -12.96
N ILE A 127 8.59 -5.40 -13.33
CA ILE A 127 7.93 -6.40 -12.45
C ILE A 127 8.82 -7.64 -12.29
N ASN A 128 9.46 -8.13 -13.35
CA ASN A 128 10.42 -9.23 -13.24
C ASN A 128 11.51 -8.89 -12.23
N GLU A 129 12.17 -7.75 -12.39
CA GLU A 129 13.24 -7.29 -11.51
C GLU A 129 12.79 -7.06 -10.06
N LEU A 130 11.53 -6.64 -9.87
CA LEU A 130 10.92 -6.51 -8.55
C LEU A 130 10.77 -7.88 -7.88
N LEU A 131 10.22 -8.87 -8.59
CA LEU A 131 9.93 -10.19 -8.04
C LEU A 131 11.19 -11.02 -7.77
N GLU A 132 12.33 -10.71 -8.40
CA GLU A 132 13.59 -11.42 -8.15
C GLU A 132 14.11 -11.26 -6.71
N VAL A 133 13.84 -10.12 -6.07
CA VAL A 133 14.37 -9.80 -4.74
C VAL A 133 13.22 -9.55 -3.75
N GLU A 134 13.02 -10.46 -2.80
CA GLU A 134 11.92 -10.38 -1.82
C GLU A 134 11.91 -9.06 -1.05
N GLU A 135 13.07 -8.54 -0.66
CA GLU A 135 13.19 -7.24 0.02
C GLU A 135 12.57 -6.11 -0.79
N LYS A 136 12.77 -6.09 -2.12
CA LYS A 136 12.15 -5.10 -3.01
C LYS A 136 10.63 -5.27 -3.06
N VAL A 137 10.13 -6.51 -3.00
CA VAL A 137 8.69 -6.79 -2.94
C VAL A 137 8.11 -6.29 -1.61
N CYS A 138 8.78 -6.55 -0.49
CA CYS A 138 8.40 -6.01 0.82
C CYS A 138 8.36 -4.47 0.79
N ASP A 139 9.39 -3.81 0.27
CA ASP A 139 9.41 -2.34 0.13
C ASP A 139 8.27 -1.82 -0.74
N PHE A 140 8.01 -2.49 -1.87
CA PHE A 140 6.90 -2.15 -2.75
C PHE A 140 5.55 -2.29 -2.04
N LEU A 141 5.32 -3.38 -1.31
CA LEU A 141 4.06 -3.62 -0.60
C LEU A 141 3.89 -2.72 0.62
N ASN A 142 4.97 -2.34 1.30
CA ASN A 142 4.98 -1.36 2.39
C ASN A 142 4.72 0.08 1.91
N SER A 143 4.69 0.35 0.61
CA SER A 143 4.38 1.69 0.12
C SER A 143 2.89 2.04 0.29
N PRO A 144 2.53 3.32 0.51
CA PRO A 144 1.14 3.77 0.66
C PRO A 144 0.25 3.48 -0.53
N LYS A 145 0.85 3.41 -1.73
CA LYS A 145 0.15 3.03 -2.96
C LYS A 145 -0.20 1.53 -3.00
N MET A 146 0.31 0.70 -2.10
CA MET A 146 0.02 -0.73 -1.99
C MET A 146 -0.68 -1.02 -0.65
N TYR A 147 -0.15 -1.93 0.16
CA TYR A 147 -0.76 -2.38 1.42
C TYR A 147 -0.13 -1.71 2.65
N GLY A 148 0.87 -0.85 2.45
CA GLY A 148 1.62 -0.23 3.53
C GLY A 148 0.77 0.53 4.53
N MET A 149 -0.33 1.15 4.10
CA MET A 149 -1.22 1.86 5.03
C MET A 149 -1.93 0.93 6.03
N LEU A 150 -2.10 -0.36 5.71
CA LEU A 150 -2.67 -1.38 6.62
C LEU A 150 -1.69 -1.73 7.76
N PHE A 151 -0.39 -1.63 7.46
CA PHE A 151 0.73 -1.95 8.36
C PHE A 151 1.70 -0.77 8.33
N ASN A 152 1.24 0.41 8.73
CA ASN A 152 1.92 1.68 8.46
C ASN A 152 3.10 1.97 9.39
N GLY A 153 3.61 0.99 10.12
CA GLY A 153 4.62 1.24 11.14
C GLY A 153 4.06 1.85 12.43
N LEU A 154 2.73 2.04 12.52
CA LEU A 154 2.09 2.82 13.58
C LEU A 154 0.98 2.03 14.30
N SER A 155 1.13 1.78 15.60
CA SER A 155 0.06 1.29 16.49
C SER A 155 0.02 2.10 17.78
N LEU A 156 -1.16 2.53 18.23
CA LEU A 156 -1.32 3.31 19.47
C LEU A 156 -0.62 2.71 20.71
N GLN A 157 -0.43 1.40 20.76
CA GLN A 157 0.25 0.70 21.86
C GLN A 157 1.77 0.94 21.93
N HIS A 158 2.40 1.32 20.81
CA HIS A 158 3.86 1.45 20.69
C HIS A 158 4.31 2.90 20.44
N PHE A 159 3.39 3.88 20.44
CA PHE A 159 3.77 5.30 20.38
C PHE A 159 4.04 5.84 21.79
N PRO A 160 5.28 6.27 22.07
CA PRO A 160 5.51 7.07 23.26
C PRO A 160 4.74 8.39 23.15
N SER A 161 4.31 8.93 24.27
CA SER A 161 3.62 10.23 24.40
C SER A 161 4.44 11.45 23.92
N GLU A 162 5.65 11.22 23.44
CA GLU A 162 6.62 12.24 23.03
C GLU A 162 6.81 12.26 21.52
N ARG A 163 7.11 13.44 20.99
CA ARG A 163 7.42 13.67 19.58
C ARG A 163 8.55 12.74 19.13
N ARG A 164 8.27 11.82 18.22
CA ARG A 164 9.30 11.00 17.54
C ARG A 164 9.66 11.59 16.20
N GLU A 165 10.96 11.56 15.93
CA GLU A 165 11.52 11.80 14.61
C GLU A 165 12.06 10.47 14.07
N ARG A 166 11.63 10.10 12.86
CA ARG A 166 12.20 8.96 12.15
C ARG A 166 12.57 9.35 10.74
N LYS A 167 13.68 8.79 10.27
CA LYS A 167 14.10 8.86 8.88
C LYS A 167 13.43 7.72 8.14
N ILE A 168 12.60 8.03 7.16
CA ILE A 168 12.04 7.01 6.27
C ILE A 168 12.53 7.26 4.86
N THR A 169 12.68 6.17 4.10
CA THR A 169 12.91 6.24 2.66
C THR A 169 11.63 5.87 1.96
N GLU A 170 11.01 6.82 1.25
CA GLU A 170 9.81 6.57 0.47
C GLU A 170 10.00 7.06 -0.96
N HIS A 171 9.88 6.15 -1.95
CA HIS A 171 10.20 6.46 -3.35
C HIS A 171 11.66 6.95 -3.55
N GLY A 172 12.61 6.41 -2.78
CA GLY A 172 14.02 6.83 -2.83
C GLY A 172 14.30 8.17 -2.16
N ILE A 173 13.34 8.70 -1.40
CA ILE A 173 13.43 10.00 -0.74
C ILE A 173 13.50 9.81 0.75
N GLU A 174 14.54 10.38 1.37
CA GLU A 174 14.62 10.47 2.82
C GLU A 174 13.66 11.56 3.32
N VAL A 175 12.82 11.24 4.29
CA VAL A 175 11.91 12.19 4.93
C VAL A 175 12.14 12.14 6.43
N LEU A 176 12.33 13.30 7.05
CA LEU A 176 12.26 13.43 8.50
C LEU A 176 10.80 13.60 8.91
N GLU A 177 10.22 12.54 9.47
CA GLU A 177 8.84 12.51 9.92
C GLU A 177 8.76 12.99 11.37
N THR A 178 8.11 14.13 11.61
CA THR A 178 7.70 14.53 12.96
C THR A 178 6.33 13.94 13.27
N THR A 179 6.25 13.17 14.34
CA THR A 179 5.00 12.53 14.77
C THR A 179 4.40 13.28 15.97
N SER A 180 3.11 13.60 15.92
CA SER A 180 2.34 14.05 17.08
C SER A 180 1.14 13.13 17.32
N GLN A 181 0.90 12.80 18.60
CA GLN A 181 -0.24 12.00 19.02
C GLN A 181 -1.24 12.88 19.77
N VAL A 182 -2.51 12.76 19.42
CA VAL A 182 -3.62 13.29 20.21
C VAL A 182 -4.44 12.08 20.66
N ASN A 183 -4.50 11.82 21.97
CA ASN A 183 -5.20 10.66 22.52
C ASN A 183 -6.21 11.11 23.58
N ASP A 184 -7.47 10.68 23.44
CA ASP A 184 -8.56 10.91 24.39
C ASP A 184 -8.98 9.59 25.08
N GLY A 185 -8.02 8.70 25.32
CA GLY A 185 -8.17 7.42 26.01
C GLY A 185 -8.68 6.26 25.14
N LYS A 186 -9.62 6.52 24.23
CA LYS A 186 -10.13 5.51 23.26
C LYS A 186 -9.82 5.84 21.82
N LYS A 187 -9.68 7.12 21.47
CA LYS A 187 -9.41 7.57 20.10
C LYS A 187 -8.05 8.21 20.04
N GLY A 188 -7.32 7.89 18.98
CA GLY A 188 -6.00 8.43 18.74
C GLY A 188 -5.85 8.94 17.32
N GLU A 189 -5.18 10.06 17.16
CA GLU A 189 -4.73 10.56 15.86
C GLU A 189 -3.20 10.61 15.85
N ILE A 190 -2.61 10.16 14.74
CA ILE A 190 -1.18 10.27 14.47
C ILE A 190 -1.01 11.16 13.24
N ARG A 191 -0.40 12.33 13.42
CA ARG A 191 -0.04 13.23 12.33
C ARG A 191 1.45 13.18 12.05
N ILE A 192 1.78 13.14 10.76
CA ILE A 192 3.14 13.12 10.28
C ILE A 192 3.31 14.16 9.17
N THR A 193 4.28 15.05 9.36
CA THR A 193 4.69 16.03 8.36
C THR A 193 6.16 15.83 8.02
N ALA A 194 6.50 15.97 6.74
CA ALA A 194 7.90 16.00 6.31
C ALA A 194 8.56 17.31 6.72
N ILE A 195 9.72 17.21 7.35
CA ILE A 195 10.67 18.32 7.42
C ILE A 195 11.66 18.08 6.28
N GLN A 196 11.61 18.98 5.31
CA GLN A 196 12.34 18.95 4.04
C GLN A 196 13.82 18.58 4.24
N THR A 197 14.29 17.50 3.62
CA THR A 197 15.72 17.21 3.46
C THR A 197 16.13 17.47 2.02
N GLU A 198 17.35 17.96 1.86
CA GLU A 198 17.86 18.52 0.62
C GLU A 198 17.76 17.53 -0.55
N ILE A 199 17.22 18.00 -1.68
CA ILE A 199 17.08 17.30 -2.97
C ILE A 199 15.87 16.36 -3.05
N THR A 200 14.66 16.92 -3.13
CA THR A 200 13.47 16.17 -3.58
C THR A 200 12.51 17.08 -4.36
N ASP A 201 11.89 16.58 -5.44
CA ASP A 201 10.82 17.29 -6.18
C ASP A 201 9.49 17.37 -5.39
N ILE A 202 9.51 17.03 -4.10
CA ILE A 202 8.35 17.03 -3.22
C ILE A 202 8.18 18.43 -2.63
N LEU A 203 7.05 19.05 -2.96
CA LEU A 203 6.62 20.36 -2.46
C LEU A 203 5.79 20.24 -1.17
N GLY A 204 5.28 19.06 -0.84
CA GLY A 204 4.51 18.82 0.36
C GLY A 204 4.25 17.35 0.63
N TYR A 205 4.24 16.99 1.90
CA TYR A 205 3.98 15.63 2.36
C TYR A 205 3.27 15.66 3.70
N ASN A 206 2.15 14.96 3.79
CA ASN A 206 1.35 14.84 5.00
C ASN A 206 0.78 13.43 5.12
N ARG A 207 0.85 12.85 6.32
CA ARG A 207 0.12 11.63 6.68
C ARG A 207 -0.67 11.82 7.94
N ILE A 208 -1.88 11.30 7.95
CA ILE A 208 -2.77 11.31 9.11
C ILE A 208 -3.39 9.93 9.25
N TYR A 209 -3.39 9.39 10.45
CA TYR A 209 -4.04 8.13 10.77
C TYR A 209 -4.90 8.29 12.01
N HIS A 210 -6.16 7.84 11.93
CA HIS A 210 -7.10 7.86 13.05
C HIS A 210 -7.43 6.45 13.47
N TYR A 211 -7.43 6.24 14.78
CA TYR A 211 -7.64 4.96 15.42
C TYR A 211 -8.76 5.03 16.45
N ASP A 212 -9.50 3.93 16.56
CA ASP A 212 -10.39 3.63 17.68
C ASP A 212 -9.84 2.39 18.42
N ASN A 213 -9.34 2.61 19.63
CA ASN A 213 -8.55 1.70 20.45
C ASN A 213 -7.26 1.22 19.77
N THR A 214 -7.32 0.11 19.03
CA THR A 214 -6.20 -0.42 18.22
C THR A 214 -6.59 -0.65 16.78
N LEU A 215 -7.85 -0.36 16.42
CA LEU A 215 -8.35 -0.47 15.08
C LEU A 215 -8.02 0.82 14.32
N LEU A 216 -7.32 0.68 13.20
CA LEU A 216 -7.14 1.77 12.24
C LEU A 216 -8.50 2.01 11.57
N ILE A 217 -9.08 3.19 11.79
CA ILE A 217 -10.38 3.55 11.20
C ILE A 217 -10.18 4.21 9.85
N GLU A 218 -9.23 5.14 9.78
CA GLU A 218 -8.91 5.86 8.56
C GLU A 218 -7.43 6.23 8.51
N GLY A 219 -6.89 6.27 7.30
CA GLY A 219 -5.55 6.72 7.00
C GLY A 219 -5.55 7.61 5.77
N TYR A 220 -4.66 8.58 5.74
CA TYR A 220 -4.50 9.51 4.63
C TYR A 220 -3.03 9.80 4.42
N VAL A 221 -2.58 9.76 3.17
CA VAL A 221 -1.24 10.16 2.73
C VAL A 221 -1.37 11.07 1.52
N ALA A 222 -0.80 12.26 1.58
CA ALA A 222 -0.73 13.19 0.45
C ALA A 222 0.72 13.53 0.12
N ILE A 223 1.07 13.40 -1.16
CA ILE A 223 2.38 13.72 -1.70
C ILE A 223 2.19 14.72 -2.85
N LYS A 224 2.69 15.93 -2.66
CA LYS A 224 2.65 16.99 -3.65
C LYS A 224 4.01 17.17 -4.30
N LYS A 225 4.05 17.15 -5.62
CA LYS A 225 5.18 17.50 -6.48
C LYS A 225 4.80 18.69 -7.37
N LYS A 226 5.76 19.23 -8.13
CA LYS A 226 5.54 20.40 -9.01
C LYS A 226 4.37 20.22 -9.98
N GLU A 227 4.31 19.08 -10.67
CA GLU A 227 3.33 18.82 -11.74
C GLU A 227 2.34 17.71 -11.38
N LYS A 228 2.38 17.23 -10.14
CA LYS A 228 1.60 16.06 -9.73
C LYS A 228 1.27 16.08 -8.25
N GLU A 229 0.06 15.68 -7.89
CA GLU A 229 -0.32 15.39 -6.52
C GLU A 229 -0.90 13.97 -6.44
N MET A 230 -0.43 13.20 -5.47
CA MET A 230 -0.89 11.84 -5.21
C MET A 230 -1.50 11.80 -3.83
N ARG A 231 -2.71 11.25 -3.71
CA ARG A 231 -3.37 11.04 -2.44
C ARG A 231 -3.77 9.59 -2.31
N HIS A 232 -3.50 9.02 -1.15
CA HIS A 232 -3.91 7.67 -0.78
C HIS A 232 -4.77 7.79 0.47
N SER A 233 -5.91 7.13 0.47
CA SER A 233 -6.76 7.00 1.65
C SER A 233 -7.00 5.53 1.95
N LEU A 234 -7.20 5.25 3.22
CA LEU A 234 -7.59 3.95 3.73
C LEU A 234 -8.77 4.19 4.66
N LEU A 235 -9.82 3.38 4.54
CA LEU A 235 -11.00 3.46 5.38
C LEU A 235 -11.43 2.06 5.79
N TRP A 236 -11.61 1.83 7.09
CA TRP A 236 -12.25 0.62 7.59
C TRP A 236 -13.75 0.65 7.26
N ILE A 237 -14.25 -0.45 6.69
CA ILE A 237 -15.65 -0.54 6.22
C ILE A 237 -16.40 -1.79 6.72
N GLY A 238 -15.79 -2.60 7.58
CA GLY A 238 -16.41 -3.82 8.12
C GLY A 238 -15.41 -4.74 8.80
#